data_AF-A0A968B2L1-F1
#
_entry.id   AF-A0A968B2L1-F1
#
_cell.length_a   1.000
_cell.length_b   1.000
_cell.length_c   1.000
_cell.angle_alpha   90.00
_cell.angle_beta   90.00
_cell.angle_gamma   90.00
#
_symmetry.space_group_name_H-M   'P 1'
#
loop_
_entity.id
_entity.type
_entity.pdbx_description
1 polymer ?
#
loop_
_entity_poly.entity_id
_entity_poly.type
_entity_poly.pdbx_seq_one_letter_code
_entity_poly.pdbx_strand_id
1 'polypeptide(L)' 'LKSDGTIQVYDSCYYPVEVDDFDYYAIGSGMAYAMVDLYRGYGPKDAVKTAAKFDNDTDVPVRVLRL' A
#
# COMPACT_ATOMS: atom_id res chain seq x y z
N LEU A 1 -23.70 10.83 4.11
CA LEU A 1 -23.45 9.38 3.94
C LEU A 1 -22.39 8.97 4.95
N LYS A 2 -22.67 7.98 5.81
CA LYS A 2 -21.67 7.42 6.73
C LYS A 2 -20.61 6.69 5.89
N SER A 3 -19.34 6.92 6.17
CA SER A 3 -18.23 6.12 5.66
C SER A 3 -18.37 4.69 6.22
N ASP A 4 -18.78 3.75 5.39
CA ASP A 4 -18.93 2.33 5.73
C ASP A 4 -17.60 1.56 5.66
N GLY A 5 -16.50 2.26 5.40
CA GLY A 5 -15.17 1.66 5.29
C GLY A 5 -14.87 1.09 3.90
N THR A 6 -15.76 1.23 2.91
CA THR A 6 -15.42 0.85 1.53
C THR A 6 -14.38 1.80 0.94
N ILE A 7 -13.20 1.26 0.65
CA ILE A 7 -12.22 1.88 -0.23
C ILE A 7 -12.71 1.64 -1.66
N GLN A 8 -13.28 2.66 -2.30
CA GLN A 8 -13.56 2.61 -3.73
C GLN A 8 -12.24 2.78 -4.48
N VAL A 9 -11.67 1.66 -4.93
CA VAL A 9 -10.53 1.65 -5.82
C VAL A 9 -10.98 2.20 -7.17
N TYR A 10 -10.44 3.35 -7.56
CA TYR A 10 -10.65 3.88 -8.90
C TYR A 10 -9.92 2.99 -9.90
N ASP A 11 -10.62 2.63 -10.98
CA ASP A 11 -10.14 1.85 -12.14
C ASP A 11 -8.90 2.44 -12.86
N SER A 12 -8.40 3.60 -12.41
CA SER A 12 -7.18 4.24 -12.90
C SER A 12 -5.89 3.78 -12.19
N CYS A 13 -5.96 2.85 -11.23
CA CYS A 13 -4.77 2.19 -10.68
C CYS A 13 -4.43 0.97 -11.53
N TYR A 14 -3.30 1.02 -12.25
CA TYR A 14 -3.01 0.09 -13.34
C TYR A 14 -3.07 -1.40 -12.96
N TYR A 15 -2.75 -1.81 -11.72
CA TYR A 15 -3.00 -3.17 -11.20
C TYR A 15 -2.99 -3.21 -9.65
N PRO A 16 -4.11 -3.11 -8.92
CA PRO A 16 -4.05 -3.29 -7.47
C PRO A 16 -3.53 -4.69 -7.09
N VAL A 17 -2.67 -4.77 -6.07
CA VAL A 17 -2.25 -6.05 -5.47
C VAL A 17 -2.91 -6.15 -4.10
N GLU A 18 -3.89 -7.04 -4.03
CA GLU A 18 -4.49 -7.49 -2.78
C GLU A 18 -3.93 -8.88 -2.44
N VAL A 19 -3.84 -9.18 -1.16
CA VAL A 19 -3.62 -10.54 -0.67
C VAL A 19 -4.92 -10.94 0.01
N ASP A 20 -5.56 -12.00 -0.47
CA ASP A 20 -6.77 -12.56 0.14
C ASP A 20 -6.57 -12.73 1.65
N ASP A 21 -7.61 -12.41 2.45
CA ASP A 21 -7.61 -12.48 3.91
C ASP A 21 -6.70 -11.49 4.67
N PHE A 22 -6.37 -10.33 4.08
CA PHE A 22 -5.52 -9.31 4.71
C PHE A 22 -6.16 -7.90 4.71
N ASP A 23 -6.07 -7.19 5.84
CA ASP A 23 -6.60 -5.81 6.01
C ASP A 23 -5.76 -4.73 5.30
N TYR A 24 -4.85 -5.12 4.40
CA TYR A 24 -3.93 -4.21 3.74
C TYR A 24 -4.16 -4.18 2.23
N TYR A 25 -4.07 -2.96 1.71
CA TYR A 25 -4.21 -2.66 0.30
C TYR A 25 -3.10 -1.69 -0.11
N ALA A 26 -2.45 -1.94 -1.25
CA ALA A 26 -1.39 -1.09 -1.78
C ALA A 26 -1.60 -0.77 -3.26
N ILE A 27 -1.19 0.45 -3.65
CA ILE A 27 -1.29 0.98 -5.02
C ILE A 27 0.01 1.66 -5.45
N GLY A 28 0.22 1.74 -6.75
CA GLY A 28 1.39 2.37 -7.37
C GLY A 28 2.46 1.37 -7.82
N SER A 29 3.51 1.87 -8.47
CA SER A 29 4.63 1.06 -9.01
C SER A 29 5.33 0.21 -7.94
N GLY A 30 5.46 0.73 -6.72
CA GLY A 30 6.11 0.04 -5.59
C GLY A 30 5.22 -0.92 -4.80
N MET A 31 3.96 -1.11 -5.18
CA MET A 31 2.97 -1.81 -4.34
C MET A 31 3.34 -3.26 -4.04
N ALA A 32 3.89 -4.01 -5.02
CA ALA A 32 4.25 -5.41 -4.81
C ALA A 32 5.34 -5.56 -3.74
N TYR A 33 6.32 -4.65 -3.72
CA TYR A 33 7.37 -4.63 -2.70
C TYR A 33 6.83 -4.24 -1.32
N ALA A 34 5.89 -3.29 -1.26
CA ALA A 34 5.24 -2.90 -0.01
C ALA A 34 4.37 -4.03 0.55
N MET A 35 3.62 -4.74 -0.29
CA MET A 35 2.74 -5.84 0.11
C MET A 35 3.50 -7.00 0.76
N VAL A 36 4.74 -7.28 0.32
CA VAL A 36 5.57 -8.32 0.96
C VAL A 36 5.83 -8.03 2.43
N ASP A 37 6.12 -6.77 2.78
CA ASP A 37 6.38 -6.37 4.16
C ASP A 37 5.09 -6.25 4.97
N LEU A 38 4.00 -5.76 4.35
CA LEU A 38 2.68 -5.77 4.98
C LEU A 38 2.22 -7.19 5.33
N TYR A 39 2.41 -8.15 4.43
CA TYR A 39 2.11 -9.57 4.65
C TYR A 39 2.94 -10.19 5.78
N ARG A 40 4.16 -9.69 6.00
CA ARG A 40 5.03 -10.09 7.12
C ARG A 40 4.67 -9.41 8.44
N GLY A 41 3.66 -8.56 8.47
CA GLY A 41 3.21 -7.84 9.67
C GLY A 41 4.00 -6.56 9.97
N TYR A 42 4.82 -6.07 9.04
CA TYR A 42 5.45 -4.76 9.19
C TYR A 42 4.42 -3.63 9.03
N GLY A 43 4.67 -2.50 9.68
CA GLY A 43 3.80 -1.33 9.57
C GLY A 43 3.92 -0.64 8.20
N PRO A 44 2.91 0.14 7.80
CA PRO A 44 2.88 0.83 6.49
C PRO A 44 4.12 1.68 6.19
N LYS A 45 4.70 2.32 7.22
CA LYS A 45 5.90 3.15 7.06
C LYS A 45 7.11 2.33 6.61
N ASP A 46 7.28 1.11 7.14
CA ASP A 46 8.44 0.29 6.83
C ASP A 46 8.25 -0.43 5.48
N ALA A 47 7.02 -0.84 5.16
CA ALA A 47 6.66 -1.35 3.84
C ALA A 47 7.01 -0.38 2.70
N VAL A 48 6.68 0.91 2.85
CA VAL A 48 7.03 1.94 1.83
C VAL A 48 8.54 2.17 1.74
N LYS A 49 9.29 2.12 2.85
CA LYS A 49 10.76 2.20 2.81
C LYS A 49 11.38 1.01 2.07
N THR A 50 10.78 -0.16 2.17
CA THR A 50 11.24 -1.33 1.41
C THR A 50 10.93 -1.15 -0.07
N ALA A 51 9.74 -0.67 -0.43
CA ALA A 51 9.43 -0.34 -1.82
C ALA A 51 10.43 0.67 -2.42
N ALA A 52 10.79 1.73 -1.67
CA ALA A 52 11.78 2.73 -2.10
C ALA A 52 13.20 2.16 -2.40
N LYS A 53 13.52 0.92 -1.97
CA LYS A 53 14.80 0.28 -2.30
C LYS A 53 14.81 -0.37 -3.68
N PHE A 54 13.63 -0.70 -4.21
CA PHE A 54 13.47 -1.52 -5.42
C PHE A 54 12.70 -0.80 -6.52
N ASP A 55 11.88 0.19 -6.18
CA ASP A 55 11.14 1.02 -7.11
C ASP A 55 11.69 2.45 -7.13
N ASN A 56 12.22 2.88 -8.27
CA ASN A 56 12.80 4.22 -8.45
C ASN A 56 11.75 5.34 -8.38
N ASP A 57 10.47 5.00 -8.59
CA ASP A 57 9.36 5.94 -8.54
C ASP A 57 8.76 6.05 -7.12
N THR A 58 9.26 5.26 -6.17
CA THR A 58 8.87 5.34 -4.75
C THR A 58 9.95 6.07 -3.95
N ASP A 59 9.58 7.19 -3.31
CA ASP A 59 10.52 8.02 -2.55
C ASP A 59 10.08 8.26 -1.09
N VAL A 60 11.02 8.70 -0.28
CA VAL A 60 10.84 9.15 1.11
C VAL A 60 10.94 10.68 1.16
N PRO A 61 10.15 11.37 2.02
CA PRO A 61 9.54 10.89 3.26
C PRO A 61 8.13 10.31 3.11
N VAL A 62 7.86 9.24 3.87
CA VAL A 62 6.54 8.58 3.96
C VAL A 62 5.62 9.32 4.92
N ARG A 63 4.43 9.71 4.46
CA ARG A 63 3.35 10.27 5.30
C ARG A 63 2.38 9.17 5.71
N VAL A 64 2.20 8.97 7.01
CA VAL A 64 1.20 8.03 7.56
C VAL A 64 0.00 8.83 8.06
N LEU A 65 -1.17 8.55 7.49
CA LEU A 65 -2.46 9.11 7.93
C LEU A 65 -3.21 8.05 8.75
N ARG A 66 -3.94 8.48 9.77
CA ARG A 66 -4.79 7.62 10.61
C ARG A 66 -6.21 8.18 10.62
N LEU A 67 -7.19 7.30 10.65
CA LEU A 67 -8.59 7.63 10.92
C LEU A 67 -8.82 7.77 12.43
#